data_AF-A0A396J8V5-F1
#
_entry.id   AF-A0A396J8V5-F1
#
_cell.length_a   1.000
_cell.length_b   1.000
_cell.length_c   1.000
_cell.angle_alpha   90.00
_cell.angle_beta   90.00
_cell.angle_gamma   90.00
#
_symmetry.space_group_name_H-M   'P 1'
#
loop_
_entity.id
_entity.type
_entity.pdbx_description
1 polymer ?
#
loop_
_entity_poly.entity_id
_entity_poly.type
_entity_poly.pdbx_seq_one_letter_code
_entity_poly.pdbx_strand_id
1 'polypeptide(L)'
;MDIEPEIQAPPRVTEAAEKASLLEENVKPRTDLPHLLVNLRERRPEKLHYIGVSFGLMLDLFSFWRKLKFSPFYIGQIPNTVTGEHSCMVLKPLNNDEIEVDGSNHQDFFRPFHLDFRQRFTRLLSSTFRGMDYKLAMRIMDPKIKFTEQEQTKSTSDKFSGPVGEYDMKRLKAYVDGPYEFRVILDLVPILTHLYFQEKLPVELSALQASVLLCIGLQNQDISYIEVQLELKEEQILQQLKKIMKKFYKYLDGLESKKIESTFPRLKDIVMEPLSVSLDEDLNNAAKQVEDDMKSKEEAPLAPDFESILQNNGGKMPFDGVIAVKAIRSGVKLQKEKRSHKSGGTKRGKDNHSHNLIKRRRY
;
A
#
# COMPACT_ATOMS: atom_id res chain seq x y z
N MET A 1 36.03 -11.71 50.83
CA MET A 1 35.15 -10.67 51.40
C MET A 1 35.86 -9.38 51.14
N ASP A 2 35.68 -8.89 49.92
CA ASP A 2 36.45 -7.78 49.39
C ASP A 2 35.69 -6.51 49.71
N ILE A 3 36.32 -5.65 50.50
CA ILE A 3 35.72 -4.41 50.98
C ILE A 3 36.01 -3.36 49.90
N GLU A 4 34.99 -3.03 49.11
CA GLU A 4 35.08 -1.89 48.19
C GLU A 4 35.31 -0.59 48.98
N PRO A 5 36.25 0.28 48.56
CA PRO A 5 36.49 1.54 49.24
C PRO A 5 35.32 2.50 48.95
N GLU A 6 34.64 2.91 50.02
CA GLU A 6 33.50 3.83 49.97
C GLU A 6 33.94 5.21 49.44
N ILE A 7 33.56 5.53 48.19
CA ILE A 7 33.90 6.81 47.55
C ILE A 7 33.02 7.91 48.15
N GLN A 8 33.54 8.60 49.18
CA GLN A 8 32.89 9.76 49.76
C GLN A 8 32.80 10.89 48.73
N ALA A 9 31.57 11.32 48.42
CA ALA A 9 31.32 12.49 47.59
C ALA A 9 31.82 13.77 48.31
N PRO A 10 32.39 14.75 47.60
CA PRO A 10 32.85 15.98 48.23
C PRO A 10 31.70 16.76 48.88
N PRO A 11 31.92 17.43 50.02
CA PRO A 11 30.87 18.12 50.76
C PRO A 11 30.24 19.24 49.93
N ARG A 12 28.93 19.46 50.12
CA ARG A 12 28.19 20.50 49.41
C ARG A 12 28.68 21.88 49.83
N VAL A 13 28.90 22.75 48.86
CA VAL A 13 29.46 24.11 49.03
C VAL A 13 28.70 24.94 50.08
N THR A 14 27.40 24.71 50.23
CA THR A 14 26.53 25.36 51.21
C THR A 14 26.88 25.03 52.67
N GLU A 15 27.20 23.77 52.97
CA GLU A 15 27.50 23.31 54.34
C GLU A 15 28.89 23.76 54.83
N ALA A 16 29.79 24.05 53.89
CA ALA A 16 31.10 24.65 54.17
C ALA A 16 31.00 26.17 54.44
N ALA A 17 29.99 26.85 53.89
CA ALA A 17 29.82 28.30 54.01
C ALA A 17 29.26 28.73 55.38
N GLU A 18 28.33 27.96 55.97
CA GLU A 18 27.72 28.30 57.27
C GLU A 18 28.70 28.26 58.46
N LYS A 19 29.85 27.60 58.30
CA LYS A 19 30.85 27.42 59.38
C LYS A 19 31.97 28.46 59.38
N ALA A 20 31.99 29.40 58.43
CA ALA A 20 33.07 30.38 58.28
C ALA A 20 32.59 31.80 58.62
N SER A 21 33.16 32.41 59.66
CA SER A 21 32.92 33.82 60.00
C SER A 21 33.65 34.74 59.03
N LEU A 22 32.91 35.51 58.22
CA LEU A 22 33.42 36.34 57.12
C LEU A 22 34.42 37.44 57.55
N LEU A 23 34.49 37.78 58.85
CA LEU A 23 35.34 38.85 59.37
C LEU A 23 36.75 38.39 59.77
N GLU A 24 36.99 37.07 59.81
CA GLU A 24 38.29 36.48 60.18
C GLU A 24 38.97 35.77 58.98
N GLU A 25 38.48 36.01 57.75
CA GLU A 25 38.95 35.31 56.56
C GLU A 25 40.38 35.71 56.16
N ASN A 26 41.34 34.88 56.57
CA ASN A 26 42.74 34.98 56.14
C ASN A 26 42.88 34.31 54.76
N VAL A 27 42.75 35.10 53.68
CA VAL A 27 42.77 34.63 52.28
C VAL A 27 44.16 34.09 51.91
N LYS A 28 44.37 32.79 52.17
CA LYS A 28 45.53 32.02 51.71
C LYS A 28 45.19 31.32 50.40
N PRO A 29 46.14 31.19 49.44
CA PRO A 29 45.95 30.36 48.26
C PRO A 29 45.59 28.92 48.69
N ARG A 30 44.41 28.44 48.29
CA ARG A 30 43.97 27.07 48.59
C ARG A 30 44.87 26.09 47.84
N THR A 31 45.68 25.33 48.58
CA THR A 31 46.74 24.47 48.04
C THR A 31 46.20 23.22 47.33
N ASP A 32 45.10 22.65 47.83
CA ASP A 32 44.53 21.38 47.37
C ASP A 32 43.18 21.56 46.64
N LEU A 33 43.09 22.54 45.73
CA LEU A 33 41.93 22.65 44.85
C LEU A 33 42.01 21.66 43.68
N PRO A 34 40.94 20.91 43.35
CA PRO A 34 40.89 20.20 42.08
C PRO A 34 40.96 21.20 40.92
N HIS A 35 41.64 20.80 39.83
CA HIS A 35 41.78 21.63 38.65
C HIS A 35 40.42 21.94 38.03
N LEU A 36 40.23 23.20 37.58
CA LEU A 36 38.95 23.67 37.01
C LEU A 36 38.55 22.92 35.73
N LEU A 37 39.54 22.45 34.96
CA LEU A 37 39.35 21.72 33.71
C LEU A 37 40.20 20.45 33.72
N VAL A 38 39.55 19.30 33.51
CA VAL A 38 40.19 17.99 33.29
C VAL A 38 40.38 17.78 31.79
N ASN A 39 41.40 17.05 31.34
CA ASN A 39 41.43 16.63 29.93
C ASN A 39 40.31 15.62 29.67
N LEU A 40 39.55 15.77 28.58
CA LEU A 40 38.47 14.84 28.26
C LEU A 40 38.96 13.38 28.08
N ARG A 41 40.24 13.17 27.73
CA ARG A 41 40.85 11.84 27.61
C ARG A 41 41.14 11.17 28.95
N GLU A 42 41.22 11.92 30.04
CA GLU A 42 41.49 11.42 31.39
C GLU A 42 40.20 10.94 32.08
N ARG A 43 39.04 11.50 31.70
CA ARG A 43 37.73 11.02 32.16
C ARG A 43 37.27 9.81 31.33
N ARG A 44 37.05 8.67 32.00
CA ARG A 44 36.38 7.52 31.40
C ARG A 44 34.91 7.89 31.09
N PRO A 45 34.39 7.63 29.88
CA PRO A 45 33.00 7.90 29.55
C PRO A 45 32.08 6.89 30.25
N GLU A 46 30.90 7.37 30.66
CA GLU A 46 29.81 6.51 31.13
C GLU A 46 29.17 5.76 29.94
N LYS A 47 28.60 4.59 30.20
CA LYS A 47 27.79 3.86 29.21
C LYS A 47 26.47 4.63 28.99
N LEU A 48 26.22 5.05 27.75
CA LEU A 48 25.03 5.82 27.38
C LEU A 48 24.29 5.12 26.24
N HIS A 49 22.98 4.97 26.40
CA HIS A 49 22.10 4.32 25.42
C HIS A 49 21.66 5.24 24.28
N TYR A 50 21.50 6.53 24.58
CA TYR A 50 21.07 7.54 23.61
C TYR A 50 21.49 8.93 24.06
N ILE A 51 21.46 9.89 23.13
CA ILE A 51 21.54 11.32 23.41
C ILE A 51 20.25 11.96 22.90
N GLY A 52 19.60 12.75 23.74
CA GLY A 52 18.43 13.55 23.40
C GLY A 52 18.74 15.04 23.41
N VAL A 53 18.04 15.81 22.59
CA VAL A 53 18.09 17.28 22.60
C VAL A 53 16.67 17.83 22.52
N SER A 54 16.37 18.85 23.32
CA SER A 54 15.12 19.61 23.31
C SER A 54 15.41 21.05 22.92
N PHE A 55 14.70 21.59 21.92
CA PHE A 55 14.94 22.92 21.37
C PHE A 55 13.68 23.53 20.73
N GLY A 56 13.68 24.84 20.46
CA GLY A 56 12.61 25.52 19.73
C GLY A 56 12.64 25.22 18.22
N LEU A 57 11.53 24.77 17.65
CA LEU A 57 11.47 24.20 16.31
C LEU A 57 11.63 25.27 15.19
N MET A 58 12.86 25.41 14.71
CA MET A 58 13.21 26.15 13.49
C MET A 58 13.77 25.24 12.39
N LEU A 59 13.61 25.64 11.12
CA LEU A 59 14.07 24.89 9.94
C LEU A 59 15.59 24.61 9.96
N ASP A 60 16.39 25.61 10.29
CA ASP A 60 17.86 25.50 10.30
C ASP A 60 18.34 24.61 11.44
N LEU A 61 17.81 24.80 12.64
CA LEU A 61 18.17 24.03 13.83
C LEU A 61 17.72 22.56 13.71
N PHE A 62 16.51 22.32 13.20
CA PHE A 62 16.07 20.95 12.87
C PHE A 62 16.95 20.31 11.78
N SER A 63 17.31 21.08 10.75
CA SER A 63 18.21 20.59 9.69
C SER A 63 19.63 20.32 10.18
N PHE A 64 20.14 21.07 11.16
CA PHE A 64 21.39 20.80 11.86
C PHE A 64 21.35 19.46 12.60
N TRP A 65 20.34 19.24 13.46
CA TRP A 65 20.22 17.99 14.20
C TRP A 65 20.02 16.77 13.29
N ARG A 66 19.25 16.90 12.21
CA ARG A 66 19.15 15.85 11.18
C ARG A 66 20.50 15.52 10.55
N LYS A 67 21.32 16.51 10.19
CA LYS A 67 22.68 16.27 9.62
C LYS A 67 23.54 15.44 10.57
N LEU A 68 23.36 15.60 11.88
CA LEU A 68 24.04 14.82 12.93
C LEU A 68 23.45 13.43 13.19
N LYS A 69 22.47 12.99 12.39
CA LYS A 69 21.72 11.73 12.52
C LYS A 69 20.85 11.63 13.79
N PHE A 70 20.28 12.75 14.24
CA PHE A 70 19.19 12.74 15.22
C PHE A 70 17.84 12.66 14.50
N SER A 71 16.89 11.97 15.12
CA SER A 71 15.54 11.75 14.60
C SER A 71 14.50 12.28 15.60
N PRO A 72 13.44 12.98 15.14
CA PRO A 72 12.40 13.49 16.02
C PRO A 72 11.55 12.36 16.62
N PHE A 73 11.10 12.55 17.86
CA PHE A 73 10.06 11.70 18.47
C PHE A 73 8.93 12.50 19.10
N TYR A 74 9.11 13.81 19.31
CA TYR A 74 8.08 14.67 19.88
C TYR A 74 8.19 16.11 19.37
N ILE A 75 7.03 16.71 19.10
CA ILE A 75 6.85 18.14 18.86
C ILE A 75 5.64 18.60 19.69
N GLY A 76 5.83 19.60 20.53
CA GLY A 76 4.79 20.17 21.38
C GLY A 76 3.73 20.90 20.56
N GLN A 77 2.46 20.64 20.86
CA GLN A 77 1.34 21.25 20.14
C GLN A 77 1.16 22.74 20.44
N ILE A 78 1.51 23.16 21.66
CA ILE A 78 1.39 24.55 22.10
C ILE A 78 2.75 25.23 21.83
N PRO A 79 2.80 26.34 21.08
CA PRO A 79 4.02 27.13 20.93
C PRO A 79 4.35 27.84 22.25
N ASN A 80 5.63 28.05 22.53
CA ASN A 80 6.08 28.83 23.67
C ASN A 80 5.58 30.27 23.55
N THR A 81 5.01 30.84 24.62
CA THR A 81 4.48 32.21 24.63
C THR A 81 5.57 33.28 24.42
N VAL A 82 6.83 32.97 24.73
CA VAL A 82 7.95 33.92 24.59
C VAL A 82 8.52 33.92 23.18
N THR A 83 8.74 32.75 22.56
CA THR A 83 9.41 32.64 21.25
C THR A 83 8.45 32.39 20.08
N GLY A 84 7.21 31.98 20.34
CA GLY A 84 6.27 31.52 19.32
C GLY A 84 6.58 30.13 18.72
N GLU A 85 7.66 29.49 19.18
CA GLU A 85 8.14 28.22 18.62
C GLU A 85 7.56 27.01 19.35
N HIS A 86 7.30 25.93 18.61
CA HIS A 86 6.98 24.63 19.20
C HIS A 86 8.23 23.97 19.78
N SER A 87 8.16 23.41 20.99
CA SER A 87 9.27 22.60 21.53
C SER A 87 9.42 21.30 20.73
N CYS A 88 10.60 21.03 20.18
CA CYS A 88 10.93 19.79 19.49
C CYS A 88 11.94 18.97 20.29
N MET A 89 11.70 17.67 20.41
CA MET A 89 12.65 16.73 20.99
C MET A 89 13.09 15.72 19.93
N VAL A 90 14.41 15.62 19.79
CA VAL A 90 15.09 14.69 18.87
C VAL A 90 15.99 13.76 19.68
N LEU A 91 16.13 12.53 19.22
CA LEU A 91 16.94 11.50 19.85
C LEU A 91 17.88 10.86 18.83
N LYS A 92 19.08 10.51 19.29
CA LYS A 92 20.04 9.70 18.57
C LYS A 92 20.40 8.49 19.44
N PRO A 93 20.08 7.26 19.03
CA PRO A 93 20.57 6.08 19.72
C PRO A 93 22.10 6.03 19.61
N LEU A 94 22.74 5.52 20.65
CA LEU A 94 24.16 5.22 20.66
C LEU A 94 24.35 3.71 20.55
N ASN A 95 25.50 3.30 20.02
CA ASN A 95 25.89 1.90 20.02
C ASN A 95 26.32 1.52 21.45
N ASN A 96 25.57 0.63 22.09
CA ASN A 96 25.95 -0.01 23.35
C ASN A 96 25.81 -1.53 23.18
N ASP A 97 26.83 -2.28 23.60
CA ASP A 97 26.91 -3.75 23.46
C ASP A 97 25.86 -4.48 24.34
N GLU A 98 25.24 -3.77 25.29
CA GLU A 98 24.17 -4.26 26.17
C GLU A 98 22.79 -4.30 25.49
N ILE A 99 22.64 -3.67 24.32
CA ILE A 99 21.42 -3.77 23.51
C ILE A 99 21.72 -4.73 22.37
N GLU A 100 21.07 -5.91 22.40
CA GLU A 100 21.04 -6.82 21.25
C GLU A 100 20.35 -6.14 20.06
N VAL A 101 21.16 -5.49 19.23
CA VAL A 101 20.75 -4.98 17.93
C VAL A 101 20.98 -6.10 16.92
N ASP A 102 19.91 -6.65 16.37
CA ASP A 102 19.97 -7.48 15.16
C ASP A 102 20.83 -6.74 14.13
N GLY A 103 21.95 -7.35 13.71
CA GLY A 103 23.17 -6.68 13.18
C GLY A 103 23.04 -5.88 11.87
N SER A 104 21.83 -5.48 11.49
CA SER A 104 21.50 -4.64 10.36
C SER A 104 21.15 -3.18 10.72
N ASN A 105 20.60 -2.86 11.91
CA ASN A 105 20.02 -1.53 12.18
C ASN A 105 20.17 -1.03 13.65
N HIS A 106 21.14 -0.14 13.90
CA HIS A 106 21.30 0.61 15.17
C HIS A 106 20.11 1.55 15.55
N GLN A 107 18.94 1.42 14.93
CA GLN A 107 17.74 2.21 15.21
C GLN A 107 16.58 1.38 15.77
N ASP A 108 16.70 0.05 15.91
CA ASP A 108 15.52 -0.81 16.10
C ASP A 108 14.71 -0.53 17.38
N PHE A 109 15.33 -0.24 18.52
CA PHE A 109 14.60 0.21 19.73
C PHE A 109 13.83 1.53 19.50
N PHE A 110 14.41 2.47 18.76
CA PHE A 110 13.82 3.80 18.54
C PHE A 110 12.77 3.81 17.42
N ARG A 111 12.84 2.88 16.47
CA ARG A 111 12.01 2.80 15.27
C ARG A 111 10.50 2.79 15.55
N PRO A 112 9.95 2.07 16.55
CA PRO A 112 8.53 2.14 16.90
C PRO A 112 8.09 3.54 17.33
N PHE A 113 8.89 4.22 18.16
CA PHE A 113 8.60 5.59 18.63
C PHE A 113 8.63 6.60 17.48
N HIS A 114 9.60 6.47 16.56
CA HIS A 114 9.66 7.30 15.35
C HIS A 114 8.45 7.07 14.42
N LEU A 115 7.99 5.83 14.29
CA LEU A 115 6.83 5.49 13.46
C LEU A 115 5.53 6.06 14.04
N ASP A 116 5.33 5.93 15.36
CA ASP A 116 4.20 6.54 16.08
C ASP A 116 4.25 8.07 16.00
N PHE A 117 5.43 8.68 16.22
CA PHE A 117 5.65 10.11 15.98
C PHE A 117 5.22 10.54 14.57
N ARG A 118 5.70 9.85 13.52
CA ARG A 118 5.30 10.16 12.13
C ARG A 118 3.79 10.07 11.95
N GLN A 119 3.13 9.04 12.48
CA GLN A 119 1.67 8.91 12.39
C GLN A 119 0.94 10.05 13.10
N ARG A 120 1.33 10.40 14.34
CA ARG A 120 0.73 11.49 15.11
C ARG A 120 0.97 12.85 14.45
N PHE A 121 2.20 13.15 14.04
CA PHE A 121 2.55 14.38 13.35
C PHE A 121 1.74 14.54 12.05
N THR A 122 1.62 13.48 11.25
CA THR A 122 0.79 13.47 10.03
C THR A 122 -0.68 13.85 10.30
N ARG A 123 -1.25 13.42 11.45
CA ARG A 123 -2.63 13.77 11.86
C ARG A 123 -2.75 15.19 12.41
N LEU A 124 -1.68 15.75 12.97
CA LEU A 124 -1.66 17.09 13.56
C LEU A 124 -1.35 18.20 12.53
N LEU A 125 -0.82 17.84 11.35
CA LEU A 125 -0.58 18.78 10.24
C LEU A 125 -1.86 19.50 9.76
N SER A 126 -3.02 18.85 9.83
CA SER A 126 -4.30 19.44 9.37
C SER A 126 -4.95 20.39 10.38
N SER A 127 -4.45 20.41 11.62
CA SER A 127 -5.02 21.18 12.72
C SER A 127 -3.94 22.05 13.37
N THR A 128 -3.28 21.55 14.42
CA THR A 128 -2.27 22.29 15.20
C THR A 128 -1.15 22.87 14.34
N PHE A 129 -0.63 22.09 13.40
CA PHE A 129 0.50 22.49 12.56
C PHE A 129 0.07 22.96 11.15
N ARG A 130 -1.20 23.35 10.97
CA ARG A 130 -1.73 23.87 9.68
C ARG A 130 -0.92 25.05 9.18
N GLY A 131 -0.57 25.99 10.06
CA GLY A 131 0.23 27.18 9.74
C GLY A 131 1.76 26.97 9.70
N MET A 132 2.26 25.74 9.85
CA MET A 132 3.70 25.45 9.77
C MET A 132 4.22 25.64 8.33
N ASP A 133 5.41 26.22 8.17
CA ASP A 133 6.08 26.29 6.87
C ASP A 133 6.19 24.89 6.24
N TYR A 134 5.70 24.76 5.01
CA TYR A 134 5.72 23.51 4.25
C TYR A 134 7.15 22.98 4.07
N LYS A 135 8.18 23.84 4.02
CA LYS A 135 9.59 23.42 3.93
C LYS A 135 10.02 22.70 5.22
N LEU A 136 9.63 23.23 6.37
CA LEU A 136 9.85 22.61 7.69
C LEU A 136 9.07 21.30 7.84
N ALA A 137 7.78 21.28 7.46
CA ALA A 137 6.96 20.08 7.53
C ALA A 137 7.44 18.97 6.55
N MET A 138 7.78 19.32 5.31
CA MET A 138 8.45 18.42 4.34
C MET A 138 9.78 17.90 4.89
N ARG A 139 10.56 18.76 5.55
CA ARG A 139 11.79 18.35 6.22
C ARG A 139 11.45 17.31 7.28
N ILE A 140 10.65 17.63 8.28
CA ILE A 140 10.30 16.71 9.39
C ILE A 140 9.81 15.35 8.88
N MET A 141 8.88 15.33 7.93
CA MET A 141 8.30 14.11 7.37
C MET A 141 9.31 13.22 6.63
N ASP A 142 10.30 13.81 5.95
CA ASP A 142 11.28 13.13 5.10
C ASP A 142 10.64 12.08 4.16
N PRO A 143 9.63 12.47 3.35
CA PRO A 143 8.89 11.51 2.54
C PRO A 143 9.81 10.79 1.56
N LYS A 144 9.63 9.49 1.42
CA LYS A 144 10.37 8.68 0.45
C LYS A 144 9.96 9.06 -0.97
N ILE A 145 10.89 9.68 -1.70
CA ILE A 145 10.68 10.21 -3.07
C ILE A 145 10.88 9.13 -4.14
N LYS A 146 11.77 8.17 -3.89
CA LYS A 146 12.17 7.09 -4.80
C LYS A 146 11.82 5.74 -4.19
N PHE A 147 11.25 4.83 -4.99
CA PHE A 147 10.79 3.51 -4.53
C PHE A 147 11.44 2.40 -5.35
N THR A 148 12.06 1.45 -4.67
CA THR A 148 12.69 0.29 -5.34
C THR A 148 11.60 -0.63 -5.91
N GLU A 149 11.86 -1.28 -7.04
CA GLU A 149 10.88 -2.18 -7.69
C GLU A 149 10.33 -3.27 -6.74
N GLN A 150 11.17 -3.79 -5.84
CA GLN A 150 10.77 -4.76 -4.81
C GLN A 150 9.77 -4.21 -3.78
N GLU A 151 9.73 -2.90 -3.56
CA GLU A 151 8.81 -2.25 -2.62
C GLU A 151 7.45 -2.01 -3.28
N GLN A 152 7.47 -1.70 -4.59
CA GLN A 152 6.27 -1.65 -5.43
C GLN A 152 5.56 -3.01 -5.46
N THR A 153 6.30 -4.12 -5.50
CA THR A 153 5.70 -5.48 -5.45
C THR A 153 5.27 -5.90 -4.03
N LYS A 154 6.02 -5.58 -2.96
CA LYS A 154 5.61 -5.91 -1.57
C LYS A 154 4.34 -5.17 -1.14
N SER A 155 4.16 -3.92 -1.54
CA SER A 155 2.90 -3.18 -1.34
C SER A 155 1.72 -3.76 -2.15
N THR A 156 1.97 -4.65 -3.11
CA THR A 156 0.93 -5.34 -3.87
C THR A 156 0.40 -6.58 -3.13
N SER A 157 1.27 -7.28 -2.39
CA SER A 157 0.92 -8.51 -1.67
C SER A 157 0.25 -8.26 -0.32
N ASP A 158 0.69 -7.22 0.40
CA ASP A 158 0.00 -6.82 1.62
C ASP A 158 -1.34 -6.18 1.23
N LYS A 159 -2.45 -6.66 1.81
CA LYS A 159 -3.78 -6.40 1.27
C LYS A 159 -4.08 -4.91 1.31
N PHE A 160 -4.00 -4.22 0.17
CA PHE A 160 -4.56 -2.88 0.01
C PHE A 160 -6.09 -2.97 0.12
N SER A 161 -6.54 -3.01 1.37
CA SER A 161 -7.89 -2.75 1.88
C SER A 161 -7.98 -1.27 2.23
N GLY A 162 -7.55 -0.42 1.28
CA GLY A 162 -7.66 1.02 1.42
C GLY A 162 -9.13 1.46 1.42
N PRO A 163 -9.46 2.61 2.01
CA PRO A 163 -10.83 3.14 2.09
C PRO A 163 -11.36 3.68 0.74
N VAL A 164 -10.69 3.41 -0.38
CA VAL A 164 -11.09 3.89 -1.72
C VAL A 164 -12.01 2.85 -2.36
N GLY A 165 -13.28 3.18 -2.55
CA GLY A 165 -14.25 2.27 -3.17
C GLY A 165 -14.21 2.31 -4.71
N GLU A 166 -14.92 1.38 -5.35
CA GLU A 166 -15.07 1.34 -6.83
C GLU A 166 -15.65 2.66 -7.40
N TYR A 167 -16.55 3.30 -6.66
CA TYR A 167 -17.14 4.59 -7.04
C TYR A 167 -16.11 5.71 -7.00
N ASP A 168 -15.21 5.69 -6.02
CA ASP A 168 -14.12 6.66 -5.89
C ASP A 168 -13.07 6.46 -6.98
N MET A 169 -12.83 5.22 -7.40
CA MET A 169 -11.99 4.92 -8.57
C MET A 169 -12.57 5.53 -9.84
N LYS A 170 -13.89 5.40 -10.06
CA LYS A 170 -14.60 6.01 -11.19
C LYS A 170 -14.55 7.55 -11.14
N ARG A 171 -14.71 8.16 -9.96
CA ARG A 171 -14.57 9.62 -9.74
C ARG A 171 -13.15 10.11 -10.02
N LEU A 172 -12.15 9.40 -9.52
CA LEU A 172 -10.73 9.72 -9.72
C LEU A 172 -10.35 9.64 -11.20
N LYS A 173 -10.79 8.57 -11.90
CA LYS A 173 -10.63 8.43 -13.36
C LYS A 173 -11.26 9.60 -14.11
N ALA A 174 -12.51 9.95 -13.79
CA ALA A 174 -13.21 11.08 -14.41
C ALA A 174 -12.40 12.39 -14.26
N TYR A 175 -11.90 12.72 -13.07
CA TYR A 175 -11.04 13.89 -12.85
C TYR A 175 -9.70 13.84 -13.62
N VAL A 176 -9.07 12.67 -13.69
CA VAL A 176 -7.79 12.46 -14.37
C VAL A 176 -7.90 12.61 -15.90
N ASP A 177 -8.97 12.11 -16.51
CA ASP A 177 -9.15 12.10 -17.96
C ASP A 177 -9.96 13.30 -18.46
N GLY A 178 -11.00 13.74 -17.75
CA GLY A 178 -11.89 14.84 -18.15
C GLY A 178 -11.48 16.22 -17.62
N PRO A 179 -12.18 17.30 -18.01
CA PRO A 179 -11.92 18.68 -17.55
C PRO A 179 -12.55 18.98 -16.18
N TYR A 180 -12.90 17.97 -15.39
CA TYR A 180 -13.64 18.15 -14.14
C TYR A 180 -12.86 18.94 -13.10
N GLU A 181 -13.59 19.74 -12.34
CA GLU A 181 -13.02 20.62 -11.32
C GLU A 181 -12.51 19.84 -10.10
N PHE A 182 -11.45 20.36 -9.47
CA PHE A 182 -10.80 19.77 -8.29
C PHE A 182 -11.77 19.41 -7.15
N ARG A 183 -12.84 20.20 -6.97
CA ARG A 183 -13.90 19.96 -5.97
C ARG A 183 -14.51 18.55 -6.03
N VAL A 184 -14.50 17.89 -7.19
CA VAL A 184 -15.09 16.53 -7.38
C VAL A 184 -14.33 15.43 -6.61
N ILE A 185 -13.06 15.65 -6.25
CA ILE A 185 -12.20 14.67 -5.55
C ILE A 185 -11.64 15.18 -4.21
N LEU A 186 -12.11 16.33 -3.71
CA LEU A 186 -11.54 17.03 -2.56
C LEU A 186 -11.52 16.17 -1.28
N ASP A 187 -12.55 15.34 -1.09
CA ASP A 187 -12.68 14.32 -0.04
C ASP A 187 -11.66 13.18 -0.15
N LEU A 188 -11.26 12.81 -1.37
CA LEU A 188 -10.30 11.73 -1.63
C LEU A 188 -8.85 12.17 -1.47
N VAL A 189 -8.56 13.48 -1.63
CA VAL A 189 -7.17 13.98 -1.60
C VAL A 189 -6.48 13.74 -0.25
N PRO A 190 -7.05 14.06 0.92
CA PRO A 190 -6.41 13.76 2.20
C PRO A 190 -6.17 12.27 2.42
N ILE A 191 -7.12 11.42 2.01
CA ILE A 191 -7.05 9.97 2.13
C ILE A 191 -5.85 9.41 1.34
N LEU A 192 -5.77 9.73 0.05
CA LEU A 192 -4.66 9.31 -0.81
C LEU A 192 -3.32 9.88 -0.32
N THR A 193 -3.33 11.11 0.18
CA THR A 193 -2.15 11.77 0.72
C THR A 193 -1.63 11.06 1.98
N HIS A 194 -2.49 10.73 2.94
CA HIS A 194 -2.11 9.96 4.12
C HIS A 194 -1.50 8.61 3.75
N LEU A 195 -2.04 7.91 2.74
CA LEU A 195 -1.49 6.64 2.27
C LEU A 195 -0.11 6.80 1.61
N TYR A 196 0.11 7.88 0.87
CA TYR A 196 1.42 8.21 0.28
C TYR A 196 2.48 8.51 1.35
N PHE A 197 2.20 9.40 2.31
CA PHE A 197 3.15 9.75 3.38
C PHE A 197 3.37 8.62 4.41
N GLN A 198 2.49 7.61 4.45
CA GLN A 198 2.69 6.33 5.13
C GLN A 198 3.48 5.29 4.31
N GLU A 199 3.98 5.66 3.13
CA GLU A 199 4.76 4.78 2.23
C GLU A 199 3.98 3.56 1.72
N LYS A 200 2.64 3.59 1.80
CA LYS A 200 1.71 2.56 1.29
C LYS A 200 1.31 2.76 -0.18
N LEU A 201 1.67 3.92 -0.76
CA LEU A 201 1.56 4.18 -2.19
C LEU A 201 2.98 4.43 -2.72
N PRO A 202 3.71 3.38 -3.16
CA PRO A 202 5.08 3.48 -3.67
C PRO A 202 5.09 4.09 -5.09
N VAL A 203 4.78 5.39 -5.16
CA VAL A 203 4.61 6.17 -6.38
C VAL A 203 5.59 7.33 -6.37
N GLU A 204 6.50 7.38 -7.35
CA GLU A 204 7.51 8.44 -7.37
C GLU A 204 6.89 9.81 -7.71
N LEU A 205 7.03 10.77 -6.80
CA LEU A 205 6.66 12.18 -6.99
C LEU A 205 7.91 13.06 -7.07
N SER A 206 7.86 14.20 -7.75
CA SER A 206 8.93 15.20 -7.60
C SER A 206 8.84 15.89 -6.24
N ALA A 207 9.94 16.50 -5.76
CA ALA A 207 9.91 17.27 -4.51
C ALA A 207 8.80 18.34 -4.50
N LEU A 208 8.61 19.05 -5.61
CA LEU A 208 7.53 20.03 -5.78
C LEU A 208 6.14 19.38 -5.71
N GLN A 209 5.96 18.21 -6.34
CA GLN A 209 4.70 17.47 -6.29
C GLN A 209 4.38 17.00 -4.86
N ALA A 210 5.37 16.52 -4.12
CA ALA A 210 5.20 16.14 -2.72
C ALA A 210 4.88 17.34 -1.81
N SER A 211 5.50 18.51 -2.04
CA SER A 211 5.17 19.76 -1.31
C SER A 211 3.74 20.24 -1.59
N VAL A 212 3.31 20.26 -2.87
CA VAL A 212 1.92 20.61 -3.22
C VAL A 212 0.92 19.63 -2.57
N LEU A 213 1.24 18.34 -2.58
CA LEU A 213 0.41 17.31 -1.95
C LEU A 213 0.35 17.46 -0.43
N LEU A 214 1.47 17.81 0.23
CA LEU A 214 1.52 18.11 1.67
C LEU A 214 0.56 19.24 2.03
N CYS A 215 0.66 20.38 1.33
CA CYS A 215 -0.12 21.57 1.65
C CYS A 215 -1.63 21.33 1.46
N ILE A 216 -2.04 20.71 0.34
CA ILE A 216 -3.45 20.43 0.04
C ILE A 216 -4.00 19.30 0.92
N GLY A 217 -3.27 18.19 1.04
CA GLY A 217 -3.81 16.93 1.58
C GLY A 217 -3.46 16.61 3.03
N LEU A 218 -2.42 17.20 3.62
CA LEU A 218 -2.11 17.05 5.06
C LEU A 218 -2.32 18.34 5.84
N GLN A 219 -1.97 19.50 5.30
CA GLN A 219 -2.21 20.78 5.98
C GLN A 219 -3.60 21.36 5.71
N ASN A 220 -4.36 20.79 4.76
CA ASN A 220 -5.67 21.28 4.34
C ASN A 220 -5.67 22.80 4.08
N GLN A 221 -4.65 23.27 3.36
CA GLN A 221 -4.49 24.69 3.03
C GLN A 221 -5.23 25.07 1.75
N ASP A 222 -5.72 26.31 1.73
CA ASP A 222 -6.43 26.89 0.60
C ASP A 222 -5.46 27.22 -0.54
N ILE A 223 -5.91 27.12 -1.80
CA ILE A 223 -5.04 27.28 -2.98
C ILE A 223 -4.31 28.62 -2.96
N SER A 224 -4.96 29.72 -2.57
CA SER A 224 -4.34 31.05 -2.47
C SER A 224 -3.22 31.14 -1.44
N TYR A 225 -3.26 30.34 -0.35
CA TYR A 225 -2.13 30.25 0.58
C TYR A 225 -0.94 29.53 -0.07
N ILE A 226 -1.23 28.49 -0.85
CA ILE A 226 -0.25 27.66 -1.57
C ILE A 226 0.44 28.47 -2.69
N GLU A 227 -0.30 29.33 -3.39
CA GLU A 227 0.26 30.27 -4.38
C GLU A 227 1.34 31.18 -3.76
N VAL A 228 1.06 31.78 -2.60
CA VAL A 228 2.01 32.67 -1.89
C VAL A 228 3.22 31.90 -1.37
N GLN A 229 3.05 30.69 -0.83
CA GLN A 229 4.14 29.93 -0.23
C GLN A 229 5.08 29.26 -1.25
N LEU A 230 4.56 28.85 -2.40
CA LEU A 230 5.34 28.14 -3.44
C LEU A 230 5.70 29.03 -4.65
N GLU A 231 5.25 30.28 -4.68
CA GLU A 231 5.45 31.23 -5.79
C GLU A 231 4.94 30.68 -7.14
N LEU A 232 3.84 29.91 -7.09
CA LEU A 232 3.18 29.30 -8.24
C LEU A 232 1.81 29.91 -8.50
N LYS A 233 1.35 29.87 -9.76
CA LYS A 233 -0.04 30.20 -10.10
C LYS A 233 -0.98 29.04 -9.80
N GLU A 234 -2.24 29.33 -9.44
CA GLU A 234 -3.31 28.34 -9.22
C GLU A 234 -3.38 27.28 -10.33
N GLU A 235 -3.35 27.70 -11.61
CA GLU A 235 -3.35 26.78 -12.76
C GLU A 235 -2.22 25.74 -12.69
N GLN A 236 -1.03 26.14 -12.25
CA GLN A 236 0.14 25.26 -12.15
C GLN A 236 -0.02 24.30 -10.96
N ILE A 237 -0.55 24.78 -9.83
CA ILE A 237 -0.85 23.96 -8.65
C ILE A 237 -1.85 22.86 -9.01
N LEU A 238 -2.96 23.24 -9.65
CA LEU A 238 -3.99 22.31 -10.12
C LEU A 238 -3.46 21.32 -11.17
N GLN A 239 -2.60 21.76 -12.09
CA GLN A 239 -1.92 20.87 -13.04
C GLN A 239 -0.97 19.87 -12.34
N GLN A 240 -0.23 20.28 -11.31
CA GLN A 240 0.61 19.34 -10.54
C GLN A 240 -0.25 18.35 -9.77
N LEU A 241 -1.34 18.80 -9.13
CA LEU A 241 -2.28 17.92 -8.45
C LEU A 241 -2.88 16.88 -9.41
N LYS A 242 -3.33 17.30 -10.61
CA LYS A 242 -3.83 16.39 -11.62
C LYS A 242 -2.79 15.37 -12.09
N LYS A 243 -1.51 15.77 -12.21
CA LYS A 243 -0.39 14.86 -12.50
C LYS A 243 -0.17 13.84 -11.37
N ILE A 244 -0.27 14.25 -10.11
CA ILE A 244 -0.15 13.37 -8.94
C ILE A 244 -1.31 12.36 -8.91
N MET A 245 -2.55 12.84 -9.04
CA MET A 245 -3.75 12.00 -9.07
C MET A 245 -3.73 11.00 -10.23
N LYS A 246 -3.19 11.38 -11.40
CA LYS A 246 -2.98 10.46 -12.52
C LYS A 246 -1.98 9.34 -12.20
N LYS A 247 -0.93 9.61 -11.40
CA LYS A 247 0.01 8.58 -10.94
C LYS A 247 -0.65 7.65 -9.91
N PHE A 248 -1.38 8.20 -8.95
CA PHE A 248 -2.13 7.40 -7.96
C PHE A 248 -3.19 6.51 -8.62
N TYR A 249 -3.99 7.06 -9.55
CA TYR A 249 -4.97 6.27 -10.32
C TYR A 249 -4.29 5.11 -11.05
N LYS A 250 -3.22 5.36 -11.82
CA LYS A 250 -2.48 4.30 -12.53
C LYS A 250 -1.97 3.19 -11.63
N TYR A 251 -1.48 3.53 -10.43
CA TYR A 251 -1.02 2.53 -9.48
C TYR A 251 -2.18 1.67 -8.95
N LEU A 252 -3.29 2.31 -8.54
CA LEU A 252 -4.46 1.62 -7.98
C LEU A 252 -5.20 0.76 -9.02
N ASP A 253 -5.38 1.26 -10.23
CA ASP A 253 -5.96 0.56 -11.39
C ASP A 253 -5.11 -0.68 -11.76
N GLY A 254 -3.78 -0.57 -11.63
CA GLY A 254 -2.85 -1.70 -11.78
C GLY A 254 -2.92 -2.71 -10.63
N LEU A 255 -3.20 -2.29 -9.39
CA LEU A 255 -3.46 -3.19 -8.27
C LEU A 255 -4.78 -3.96 -8.45
N GLU A 256 -5.84 -3.27 -8.86
CA GLU A 256 -7.16 -3.86 -9.10
C GLU A 256 -7.11 -4.88 -10.25
N SER A 257 -6.46 -4.52 -11.36
CA SER A 257 -6.21 -5.44 -12.48
C SER A 257 -5.48 -6.72 -12.03
N LYS A 258 -4.41 -6.60 -11.24
CA LYS A 258 -3.67 -7.76 -10.69
C LYS A 258 -4.50 -8.62 -9.73
N LYS A 259 -5.37 -8.01 -8.91
CA LYS A 259 -6.31 -8.74 -8.05
C LYS A 259 -7.28 -9.57 -8.90
N ILE A 260 -7.84 -8.98 -9.96
CA ILE A 260 -8.74 -9.66 -10.90
C ILE A 260 -8.00 -10.82 -11.61
N GLU A 261 -6.80 -10.59 -12.14
CA GLU A 261 -5.93 -11.64 -12.72
C GLU A 261 -5.67 -12.80 -11.76
N SER A 262 -5.41 -12.52 -10.48
CA SER A 262 -5.19 -13.55 -9.46
C SER A 262 -6.45 -14.32 -9.05
N THR A 263 -7.63 -13.80 -9.39
CA THR A 263 -8.94 -14.39 -9.06
C THR A 263 -9.45 -15.33 -10.16
N PHE A 264 -8.96 -15.18 -11.40
CA PHE A 264 -9.31 -16.12 -12.47
C PHE A 264 -8.74 -17.52 -12.20
N PRO A 265 -9.48 -18.60 -12.48
CA PRO A 265 -8.95 -19.95 -12.40
C PRO A 265 -7.82 -20.08 -13.43
N ARG A 266 -6.58 -20.23 -12.96
CA ARG A 266 -5.48 -20.67 -13.82
C ARG A 266 -5.84 -22.06 -14.32
N LEU A 267 -6.01 -22.19 -15.64
CA LEU A 267 -6.08 -23.50 -16.26
C LEU A 267 -4.79 -24.24 -15.88
N LYS A 268 -4.91 -25.48 -15.39
CA LYS A 268 -3.73 -26.30 -15.15
C LYS A 268 -3.04 -26.49 -16.49
N ASP A 269 -1.75 -26.14 -16.55
CA ASP A 269 -0.92 -26.55 -17.67
C ASP A 269 -1.02 -28.07 -17.79
N ILE A 270 -1.57 -28.53 -18.92
CA ILE A 270 -1.59 -29.95 -19.25
C ILE A 270 -0.16 -30.29 -19.58
N VAL A 271 0.55 -30.87 -18.61
CA VAL A 271 1.85 -31.49 -18.84
C VAL A 271 1.60 -32.60 -19.86
N MET A 272 1.99 -32.35 -21.10
CA MET A 272 1.98 -33.34 -22.17
C MET A 272 3.12 -34.32 -21.88
N GLU A 273 2.89 -35.23 -20.94
CA GLU A 273 3.78 -36.36 -20.72
C GLU A 273 3.84 -37.18 -22.02
N PRO A 274 5.03 -37.47 -22.55
CA PRO A 274 5.14 -38.35 -23.70
C PRO A 274 4.60 -39.73 -23.30
N LEU A 275 3.74 -40.33 -24.15
CA LEU A 275 3.27 -41.69 -23.93
C LEU A 275 4.48 -42.62 -23.74
N SER A 276 4.40 -43.50 -22.75
CA SER A 276 5.45 -44.47 -22.42
C SER A 276 5.60 -45.61 -23.44
N VAL A 277 4.70 -45.67 -24.43
CA VAL A 277 4.65 -46.66 -25.51
C VAL A 277 4.54 -45.88 -26.82
N SER A 278 5.29 -46.26 -27.85
CA SER A 278 5.16 -45.61 -29.15
C SER A 278 3.82 -45.98 -29.80
N LEU A 279 3.26 -45.09 -30.63
CA LEU A 279 2.03 -45.41 -31.39
C LEU A 279 2.24 -46.65 -32.28
N ASP A 280 3.45 -46.88 -32.76
CA ASP A 280 3.80 -48.05 -33.56
C ASP A 280 3.82 -49.34 -32.73
N GLU A 281 4.28 -49.30 -31.48
CA GLU A 281 4.23 -50.45 -30.57
C GLU A 281 2.79 -50.82 -30.18
N ASP A 282 1.94 -49.83 -29.90
CA ASP A 282 0.54 -50.05 -29.53
C ASP A 282 -0.27 -50.62 -30.71
N LEU A 283 -0.05 -50.10 -31.92
CA LEU A 283 -0.61 -50.66 -33.16
C LEU A 283 -0.13 -52.09 -33.44
N ASN A 284 1.16 -52.40 -33.21
CA ASN A 284 1.70 -53.74 -33.39
C ASN A 284 1.20 -54.74 -32.34
N ASN A 285 0.97 -54.30 -31.10
CA ASN A 285 0.36 -55.14 -30.05
C ASN A 285 -1.11 -55.44 -30.36
N ALA A 286 -1.86 -54.45 -30.83
CA ALA A 286 -3.23 -54.64 -31.29
C ALA A 286 -3.31 -55.60 -32.51
N ALA A 287 -2.37 -55.47 -33.46
CA ALA A 287 -2.30 -56.37 -34.63
C ALA A 287 -2.05 -57.83 -34.21
N LYS A 288 -1.12 -58.07 -33.27
CA LYS A 288 -0.86 -59.43 -32.73
C LYS A 288 -2.08 -60.01 -32.01
N GLN A 289 -2.76 -59.21 -31.19
CA GLN A 289 -4.01 -59.66 -30.56
C GLN A 289 -5.04 -60.11 -31.59
N VAL A 290 -5.20 -59.38 -32.70
CA VAL A 290 -6.13 -59.77 -33.78
C VAL A 290 -5.69 -61.05 -34.49
N GLU A 291 -4.39 -61.24 -34.74
CA GLU A 291 -3.88 -62.50 -35.33
C GLU A 291 -4.12 -63.71 -34.41
N ASP A 292 -3.89 -63.57 -33.11
CA ASP A 292 -4.07 -64.66 -32.15
C ASP A 292 -5.57 -64.95 -31.92
N ASP A 293 -6.42 -63.92 -31.98
CA ASP A 293 -7.89 -64.03 -32.03
C ASP A 293 -8.42 -64.66 -33.33
N MET A 294 -7.64 -64.65 -34.42
CA MET A 294 -7.97 -65.33 -35.68
C MET A 294 -7.53 -66.80 -35.63
N LYS A 295 -6.29 -67.08 -35.21
CA LYS A 295 -5.76 -68.45 -35.07
C LYS A 295 -6.62 -69.28 -34.11
N SER A 296 -7.00 -68.71 -32.96
CA SER A 296 -7.89 -69.38 -32.00
C SER A 296 -9.32 -69.61 -32.50
N LYS A 297 -9.78 -68.89 -33.54
CA LYS A 297 -11.05 -69.14 -34.23
C LYS A 297 -10.92 -70.17 -35.36
N GLU A 298 -9.73 -70.30 -35.97
CA GLU A 298 -9.43 -71.35 -36.96
C GLU A 298 -9.20 -72.72 -36.31
N GLU A 299 -8.70 -72.78 -35.07
CA GLU A 299 -8.55 -74.02 -34.30
C GLU A 299 -9.85 -74.52 -33.62
N ALA A 300 -10.96 -73.78 -33.74
CA ALA A 300 -12.26 -74.19 -33.21
C ALA A 300 -12.93 -75.24 -34.13
N PRO A 301 -13.33 -76.44 -33.64
CA PRO A 301 -13.93 -77.46 -34.50
C PRO A 301 -15.27 -77.03 -35.10
N LEU A 302 -15.38 -77.11 -36.43
CA LEU A 302 -16.65 -76.95 -37.15
C LEU A 302 -17.64 -78.07 -36.78
N ALA A 303 -18.65 -77.74 -35.98
CA ALA A 303 -19.83 -78.58 -35.82
C ALA A 303 -20.81 -78.34 -37.00
N PRO A 304 -21.39 -79.40 -37.60
CA PRO A 304 -22.27 -79.26 -38.75
C PRO A 304 -23.72 -79.00 -38.34
N ASP A 305 -24.35 -77.99 -38.92
CA ASP A 305 -25.81 -77.96 -39.08
C ASP A 305 -26.20 -77.01 -40.23
N PHE A 306 -26.30 -77.56 -41.45
CA PHE A 306 -26.46 -76.79 -42.69
C PHE A 306 -27.75 -77.16 -43.44
N GLU A 307 -28.84 -77.48 -42.72
CA GLU A 307 -30.04 -78.06 -43.34
C GLU A 307 -31.40 -77.55 -42.80
N SER A 308 -31.46 -76.35 -42.20
CA SER A 308 -32.71 -75.79 -41.62
C SER A 308 -33.20 -74.45 -42.21
N ILE A 309 -32.53 -73.90 -43.25
CA ILE A 309 -32.79 -72.52 -43.75
C ILE A 309 -33.45 -72.48 -45.16
N LEU A 310 -33.80 -73.62 -45.76
CA LEU A 310 -34.34 -73.70 -47.14
C LEU A 310 -35.79 -74.20 -47.29
N GLN A 311 -36.64 -74.01 -46.27
CA GLN A 311 -38.11 -74.17 -46.44
C GLN A 311 -38.90 -73.07 -45.72
N ASN A 312 -39.18 -71.97 -46.43
CA ASN A 312 -40.56 -71.50 -46.70
C ASN A 312 -40.56 -70.14 -47.44
N ASN A 313 -40.68 -70.19 -48.77
CA ASN A 313 -41.09 -69.04 -49.58
C ASN A 313 -42.58 -68.74 -49.36
N GLY A 314 -43.00 -67.47 -49.26
CA GLY A 314 -44.44 -67.18 -49.36
C GLY A 314 -44.99 -65.80 -48.99
N GLY A 315 -44.54 -64.71 -49.64
CA GLY A 315 -45.49 -63.65 -50.03
C GLY A 315 -45.37 -62.22 -49.46
N LYS A 316 -45.16 -61.29 -50.41
CA LYS A 316 -45.68 -59.89 -50.47
C LYS A 316 -45.12 -58.83 -49.50
N MET A 317 -44.38 -57.88 -50.09
CA MET A 317 -44.19 -56.50 -49.58
C MET A 317 -45.53 -55.73 -49.50
N PRO A 318 -45.61 -54.63 -48.71
CA PRO A 318 -45.36 -53.31 -49.31
C PRO A 318 -44.60 -52.27 -48.45
N PHE A 319 -43.81 -51.45 -49.16
CA PHE A 319 -43.54 -50.01 -48.98
C PHE A 319 -43.06 -49.38 -47.65
N ASP A 320 -41.85 -48.80 -47.76
CA ASP A 320 -41.47 -47.40 -47.42
C ASP A 320 -41.38 -46.96 -45.94
N GLY A 321 -40.37 -46.13 -45.65
CA GLY A 321 -40.08 -45.60 -44.32
C GLY A 321 -38.59 -45.54 -43.98
N VAL A 322 -37.88 -44.53 -44.47
CA VAL A 322 -36.47 -44.25 -44.13
C VAL A 322 -36.30 -44.01 -42.62
N ILE A 323 -35.43 -44.78 -41.97
CA ILE A 323 -35.11 -44.65 -40.54
C ILE A 323 -34.00 -43.61 -40.34
N ALA A 324 -34.36 -42.46 -39.75
CA ALA A 324 -33.39 -41.44 -39.35
C ALA A 324 -32.89 -41.67 -37.92
N VAL A 325 -31.56 -41.73 -37.75
CA VAL A 325 -30.90 -42.01 -36.46
C VAL A 325 -30.98 -40.80 -35.52
N LYS A 326 -31.51 -41.01 -34.30
CA LYS A 326 -31.60 -39.98 -33.25
C LYS A 326 -30.58 -40.25 -32.14
N ALA A 327 -29.51 -39.46 -32.10
CA ALA A 327 -28.50 -39.54 -31.05
C ALA A 327 -29.07 -39.14 -29.68
N ILE A 328 -28.79 -39.94 -28.66
CA ILE A 328 -29.18 -39.72 -27.26
C ILE A 328 -28.00 -39.06 -26.54
N ARG A 329 -28.17 -37.84 -26.01
CA ARG A 329 -27.27 -37.26 -25.00
C ARG A 329 -27.89 -37.46 -23.62
N SER A 330 -27.16 -38.16 -22.75
CA SER A 330 -27.50 -38.32 -21.32
C SER A 330 -27.38 -36.98 -20.59
N GLY A 331 -28.34 -36.68 -19.71
CA GLY A 331 -28.50 -35.34 -19.14
C GLY A 331 -27.78 -35.09 -17.82
N VAL A 332 -27.60 -33.81 -17.51
CA VAL A 332 -27.43 -33.29 -16.14
C VAL A 332 -28.57 -32.29 -15.90
N LYS A 333 -29.26 -32.43 -14.76
CA LYS A 333 -30.41 -31.60 -14.40
C LYS A 333 -29.94 -30.27 -13.78
N LEU A 334 -30.66 -29.19 -14.08
CA LEU A 334 -30.73 -28.01 -13.21
C LEU A 334 -32.18 -27.53 -13.16
N GLN A 335 -32.71 -27.39 -11.94
CA GLN A 335 -34.08 -26.98 -11.69
C GLN A 335 -34.25 -25.48 -11.97
N LYS A 336 -35.38 -25.11 -12.59
CA LYS A 336 -35.98 -23.77 -12.43
C LYS A 336 -37.49 -23.91 -12.37
N GLU A 337 -38.08 -23.18 -11.42
CA GLU A 337 -39.50 -23.24 -11.11
C GLU A 337 -40.37 -22.57 -12.19
N LYS A 338 -41.64 -22.98 -12.23
CA LYS A 338 -42.67 -22.39 -13.11
C LYS A 338 -43.53 -21.38 -12.34
N ARG A 339 -43.88 -20.27 -13.00
CA ARG A 339 -45.26 -19.74 -13.15
C ARG A 339 -45.23 -18.53 -14.12
N SER A 340 -45.73 -18.72 -15.35
CA SER A 340 -47.05 -18.28 -15.88
C SER A 340 -47.06 -16.80 -16.33
N HIS A 341 -47.15 -16.48 -17.64
CA HIS A 341 -48.40 -16.23 -18.42
C HIS A 341 -49.21 -15.03 -17.90
N LYS A 342 -49.84 -14.11 -18.67
CA LYS A 342 -50.17 -13.89 -20.12
C LYS A 342 -50.67 -12.39 -20.24
N SER A 343 -50.94 -11.72 -21.37
CA SER A 343 -50.62 -11.85 -22.82
C SER A 343 -51.16 -10.63 -23.62
N GLY A 344 -50.45 -10.18 -24.67
CA GLY A 344 -50.96 -9.25 -25.71
C GLY A 344 -50.77 -7.74 -25.41
N GLY A 345 -50.79 -6.83 -26.41
CA GLY A 345 -50.87 -7.05 -27.86
C GLY A 345 -51.32 -5.81 -28.67
N THR A 346 -50.38 -5.20 -29.41
CA THR A 346 -50.57 -4.46 -30.71
C THR A 346 -51.63 -3.36 -30.88
N LYS A 347 -51.18 -2.12 -31.19
CA LYS A 347 -51.48 -1.25 -32.38
C LYS A 347 -51.15 0.24 -32.03
N ARG A 348 -50.33 0.99 -32.80
CA ARG A 348 -50.52 1.67 -34.12
C ARG A 348 -51.44 2.91 -34.09
N GLY A 349 -50.94 4.05 -34.61
CA GLY A 349 -51.62 5.36 -34.75
C GLY A 349 -50.90 6.46 -33.95
N LYS A 350 -50.15 7.45 -34.45
CA LYS A 350 -50.01 8.24 -35.70
C LYS A 350 -50.66 9.66 -35.62
N ASP A 351 -49.85 10.67 -35.95
CA ASP A 351 -50.12 12.07 -36.37
C ASP A 351 -50.64 13.16 -35.39
N ASN A 352 -49.92 14.30 -35.40
CA ASN A 352 -50.32 15.73 -35.19
C ASN A 352 -50.96 16.16 -33.84
N HIS A 353 -50.83 17.41 -33.34
CA HIS A 353 -50.60 18.71 -33.99
C HIS A 353 -49.85 19.75 -33.11
N SER A 354 -49.46 20.85 -33.74
CA SER A 354 -48.81 22.09 -33.25
C SER A 354 -49.68 23.07 -32.42
N HIS A 355 -49.01 23.92 -31.59
CA HIS A 355 -49.31 25.33 -31.17
C HIS A 355 -48.81 25.56 -29.71
N ASN A 356 -48.41 26.73 -29.17
CA ASN A 356 -48.04 28.10 -29.60
C ASN A 356 -47.02 28.60 -28.54
N LEU A 357 -45.91 29.31 -28.81
CA LEU A 357 -45.77 30.69 -29.30
C LEU A 357 -46.33 31.79 -28.35
N ILE A 358 -45.60 32.13 -27.28
CA ILE A 358 -45.75 33.41 -26.52
C ILE A 358 -44.36 34.04 -26.24
N LYS A 359 -44.04 35.06 -27.06
CA LYS A 359 -43.59 36.44 -26.73
C LYS A 359 -42.71 36.72 -25.47
N ARG A 360 -41.59 37.43 -25.74
CA ARG A 360 -41.17 38.79 -25.26
C ARG A 360 -41.29 39.10 -23.74
N ARG A 361 -40.38 39.82 -23.07
CA ARG A 361 -39.50 40.94 -23.50
C ARG A 361 -38.47 41.28 -22.38
N ARG A 362 -37.34 41.90 -22.74
CA ARG A 362 -36.53 42.90 -21.98
C ARG A 362 -36.62 42.93 -20.44
N TYR A 363 -35.47 42.84 -19.77
CA TYR A 363 -34.68 44.05 -19.46
C TYR A 363 -33.21 43.83 -19.79
#